data_AF-Q1EPI8-F1
#
_entry.id   AF-Q1EPI8-F1
#
_cell.length_a   1.000
_cell.length_b   1.000
_cell.length_c   1.000
_cell.angle_alpha   90.00
_cell.angle_beta   90.00
_cell.angle_gamma   90.00
#
_symmetry.space_group_name_H-M   'P 1'
#
loop_
_entity.id
_entity.type
_entity.pdbx_description
1 polymer ?
#
loop_
_entity_poly.entity_id
_entity_poly.type
_entity_poly.pdbx_seq_one_letter_code
_entity_poly.pdbx_strand_id
1 'polypeptide(L)'
;MKYKLNVPTCYPCSALPPEQISWCGLDSVLLYWDERELLMVGPHGHPVSYLYDEPIRLIPECDGVRLLSNSSMEFLQRVPDSTVSIFQVGSTLPAALLYDALEHFDRCSSKADENLRLIRSSLAEAVETCIDAAGHEFDVSRQRTLLRAASYGRAFCSQFPRDHFQEMCKILRVLNAVRNHEIGIPLSIQQYKLLTAPVLIGRLINANHHLVALRISEYLNLNPVVLFIHMTF
;
A
#
# COMPACT_ATOMS: atom_id res chain seq x y z
N MET A 1 -19.93 21.07 -19.58
CA MET A 1 -19.85 21.12 -18.10
C MET A 1 -18.42 21.48 -17.72
N LYS A 2 -18.17 22.68 -17.21
CA LYS A 2 -16.87 23.05 -16.62
C LYS A 2 -17.03 22.90 -15.10
N TYR A 3 -16.40 21.88 -14.51
CA TYR A 3 -16.33 21.77 -13.06
C TYR A 3 -15.30 22.77 -12.57
N LYS A 4 -15.77 23.83 -11.90
CA LYS A 4 -14.92 24.73 -11.14
C LYS A 4 -14.70 24.03 -9.79
N LEU A 5 -13.51 23.47 -9.56
CA LEU A 5 -13.12 23.07 -8.21
C LEU A 5 -13.07 24.36 -7.39
N ASN A 6 -14.11 24.61 -6.59
CA ASN A 6 -14.08 25.62 -5.55
C ASN A 6 -13.13 25.10 -4.47
N VAL A 7 -11.83 25.28 -4.68
CA VAL A 7 -10.85 25.16 -3.60
C VAL A 7 -11.22 26.25 -2.59
N PRO A 8 -11.60 25.91 -1.35
CA PRO A 8 -12.02 26.91 -0.37
C PRO A 8 -10.90 27.93 -0.17
N THR A 9 -11.26 29.21 -0.25
CA THR A 9 -10.39 30.41 -0.22
C THR A 9 -9.69 30.65 1.12
N CYS A 10 -9.45 29.61 1.93
CA CYS A 10 -8.97 29.73 3.31
C CYS A 10 -7.52 29.26 3.53
N TYR A 11 -6.77 28.99 2.48
CA TYR A 11 -5.33 28.72 2.56
C TYR A 11 -4.60 29.71 1.68
N PRO A 12 -3.41 30.19 2.05
CA PRO A 12 -2.63 31.11 1.22
C PRO A 12 -2.04 30.35 0.03
N CYS A 13 -2.89 29.79 -0.83
CA CYS A 13 -2.45 29.33 -2.13
C CYS A 13 -2.05 30.55 -2.94
N SER A 14 -0.90 30.44 -3.60
CA SER A 14 -0.40 31.41 -4.58
C SER A 14 -1.55 31.88 -5.49
N ALA A 15 -1.58 33.18 -5.82
CA ALA A 15 -2.58 33.75 -6.73
C ALA A 15 -2.50 33.18 -8.15
N LEU A 16 -1.43 32.45 -8.45
CA LEU A 16 -1.18 31.78 -9.71
C LEU A 16 -1.86 30.39 -9.75
N PRO A 17 -2.30 29.94 -10.94
CA PRO A 17 -2.80 28.58 -11.09
C PRO A 17 -1.67 27.55 -10.84
N PRO A 18 -2.00 26.36 -10.31
CA PRO A 18 -1.01 25.29 -10.14
C PRO A 18 -0.45 24.84 -11.49
N GLU A 19 0.84 24.51 -11.50
CA GLU A 19 1.54 23.97 -12.67
C GLU A 19 1.09 22.55 -13.01
N GLN A 20 0.89 21.72 -11.98
CA GLN A 20 0.40 20.36 -12.13
C GLN A 20 -0.80 20.13 -11.21
N ILE A 21 -1.81 19.45 -11.77
CA ILE A 21 -2.96 18.96 -11.04
C ILE A 21 -3.06 17.46 -11.30
N SER A 22 -3.18 16.66 -10.25
CA SER A 22 -3.33 15.21 -10.37
C SER A 22 -4.33 14.68 -9.36
N TRP A 23 -5.16 13.70 -9.77
CA TRP A 23 -5.89 12.89 -8.80
C TRP A 23 -4.92 12.04 -7.99
N CYS A 24 -5.20 11.91 -6.70
CA CYS A 24 -4.50 11.01 -5.78
C CYS A 24 -5.54 10.07 -5.16
N GLY A 25 -5.58 8.83 -5.66
CA GLY A 25 -6.67 7.92 -5.36
C GLY A 25 -8.01 8.38 -5.94
N LEU A 26 -9.11 8.04 -5.26
CA LEU A 26 -10.47 8.23 -5.79
C LEU A 26 -11.06 9.61 -5.50
N ASP A 27 -10.65 10.25 -4.40
CA ASP A 27 -11.39 11.36 -3.82
C ASP A 27 -10.52 12.57 -3.44
N SER A 28 -9.21 12.52 -3.66
CA SER A 28 -8.32 13.65 -3.36
C SER A 28 -7.58 14.17 -4.59
N VAL A 29 -7.25 15.47 -4.58
CA VAL A 29 -6.55 16.16 -5.66
C VAL A 29 -5.25 16.76 -5.11
N LEU A 30 -4.17 16.58 -5.86
CA LEU A 30 -2.90 17.26 -5.67
C LEU A 30 -2.81 18.47 -6.57
N LEU A 31 -2.32 19.57 -6.01
CA LEU A 31 -2.07 20.84 -6.68
C LEU A 31 -0.62 21.21 -6.38
N TYR A 32 0.19 21.41 -7.42
CA TYR A 32 1.61 21.73 -7.29
C TYR A 32 1.92 23.07 -7.95
N TRP A 33 2.72 23.91 -7.28
CA TRP A 33 3.15 25.23 -7.75
C TRP A 33 4.68 25.35 -7.83
N ASP A 34 5.15 26.30 -8.64
CA ASP A 34 6.56 26.68 -8.81
C ASP A 34 7.31 26.97 -7.50
N GLU A 35 6.58 27.46 -6.48
CA GLU A 35 7.10 27.74 -5.14
C GLU A 35 7.43 26.45 -4.34
N ARG A 36 7.38 25.28 -5.00
CA ARG A 36 7.65 23.94 -4.46
C ARG A 36 6.69 23.53 -3.35
N GLU A 37 5.49 24.10 -3.40
CA GLU A 37 4.38 23.73 -2.54
C GLU A 37 3.50 22.70 -3.25
N LEU A 38 3.26 21.59 -2.56
CA LEU A 38 2.30 20.56 -2.95
C LEU A 38 1.14 20.57 -1.95
N LEU A 39 -0.05 20.89 -2.43
CA LEU A 39 -1.27 20.85 -1.63
C LEU A 39 -2.11 19.63 -1.99
N MET A 40 -2.46 18.84 -0.98
CA MET A 40 -3.43 17.76 -1.09
C MET A 40 -4.78 18.21 -0.53
N VAL A 41 -5.81 18.16 -1.36
CA VAL A 41 -7.19 18.50 -1.01
C VAL A 41 -8.05 17.25 -1.10
N GLY A 42 -8.50 16.76 0.05
CA GLY A 42 -9.46 15.65 0.14
C GLY A 42 -10.91 16.13 0.23
N PRO A 43 -11.88 15.20 0.20
CA PRO A 43 -13.31 15.53 0.31
C PRO A 43 -13.71 15.90 1.74
N HIS A 44 -12.94 15.44 2.72
CA HIS A 44 -13.18 15.63 4.15
C HIS A 44 -11.88 16.10 4.82
N GLY A 45 -12.01 17.01 5.80
CA GLY A 45 -10.89 17.51 6.58
C GLY A 45 -10.19 18.75 6.01
N HIS A 46 -9.08 19.12 6.66
CA HIS A 46 -8.25 20.23 6.22
C HIS A 46 -7.26 19.75 5.14
N PRO A 47 -7.00 20.56 4.10
CA PRO A 47 -5.91 20.32 3.17
C PRO A 47 -4.58 20.10 3.89
N VAL A 48 -3.74 19.25 3.30
CA VAL A 48 -2.39 18.97 3.80
C VAL A 48 -1.40 19.57 2.81
N SER A 49 -0.52 20.45 3.29
CA SER A 49 0.54 21.07 2.49
C SER A 49 1.88 20.40 2.77
N TYR A 50 2.67 20.19 1.71
CA TYR A 50 4.02 19.67 1.72
C TYR A 50 4.93 20.66 1.00
N LEU A 51 6.08 20.98 1.60
CA LEU A 51 7.09 21.84 0.99
C LEU A 51 8.29 20.98 0.59
N TYR A 52 8.76 21.16 -0.64
CA TYR A 52 9.87 20.42 -1.21
C TYR A 52 11.09 21.30 -1.45
N ASP A 53 12.29 20.75 -1.21
CA ASP A 53 13.56 21.43 -1.46
C ASP A 53 13.99 21.39 -2.93
N GLU A 54 13.38 20.51 -3.74
CA GLU A 54 13.65 20.34 -5.16
C GLU A 54 12.35 20.41 -5.97
N PRO A 55 12.40 20.81 -7.26
CA PRO A 55 11.26 20.65 -8.15
C PRO A 55 10.83 19.18 -8.24
N ILE A 56 9.53 18.93 -8.18
CA ILE A 56 8.96 17.60 -8.32
C ILE A 56 8.05 17.49 -9.54
N ARG A 57 7.91 16.27 -10.06
CA ARG A 57 6.95 15.94 -11.11
C ARG A 57 5.93 14.96 -10.57
N LEU A 58 4.66 15.31 -10.74
CA LEU A 58 3.53 14.46 -10.39
C LEU A 58 3.31 13.43 -11.51
N ILE A 59 3.40 12.14 -11.16
CA ILE A 59 3.11 11.02 -12.06
C ILE A 59 1.90 10.26 -11.49
N PRO A 60 0.71 10.38 -12.09
CA PRO A 60 -0.48 9.73 -11.59
C PRO A 60 -0.37 8.20 -11.69
N GLU A 61 -0.84 7.53 -10.64
CA GLU A 61 -0.95 6.08 -10.53
C GLU A 61 -2.40 5.71 -10.20
N CYS A 62 -2.75 4.41 -10.27
CA CYS A 62 -4.12 3.96 -10.02
C CYS A 62 -4.62 4.17 -8.58
N ASP A 63 -3.70 4.35 -7.64
CA ASP A 63 -3.93 4.34 -6.20
C ASP A 63 -3.21 5.49 -5.46
N GLY A 64 -2.62 6.41 -6.21
CA GLY A 64 -1.85 7.51 -5.64
C GLY A 64 -1.11 8.29 -6.72
N VAL A 65 -0.05 8.99 -6.32
CA VAL A 65 0.81 9.76 -7.22
C VAL A 65 2.26 9.54 -6.83
N ARG A 66 3.09 9.21 -7.82
CA ARG A 66 4.56 9.24 -7.64
C ARG A 66 5.03 10.69 -7.76
N LEU A 67 5.85 11.09 -6.80
CA LEU A 67 6.50 12.40 -6.78
C LEU A 67 7.96 12.17 -7.15
N LEU A 68 8.34 12.59 -8.35
CA LEU A 68 9.69 12.40 -8.87
C LEU A 68 10.47 13.72 -8.75
N SER A 69 11.52 13.72 -7.94
CA SER A 69 12.50 14.82 -7.88
C SER A 69 13.78 14.43 -8.64
N ASN A 70 14.82 15.26 -8.55
CA ASN A 70 16.13 14.93 -9.11
C ASN A 70 16.87 13.87 -8.27
N SER A 71 16.49 13.71 -7.00
CA SER A 71 17.21 12.90 -6.02
C SER A 71 16.39 11.73 -5.46
N SER A 72 15.06 11.78 -5.56
CA SER A 72 14.16 10.83 -4.93
C SER A 72 12.92 10.54 -5.78
N MET A 73 12.31 9.40 -5.49
CA MET A 73 10.96 9.08 -5.95
C MET A 73 10.14 8.67 -4.73
N GLU A 74 9.11 9.44 -4.43
CA GLU A 74 8.17 9.20 -3.35
C GLU A 74 6.84 8.70 -3.91
N PHE A 75 6.06 8.00 -3.08
CA PHE A 75 4.71 7.60 -3.42
C PHE A 75 3.73 8.15 -2.40
N LEU A 76 2.88 9.09 -2.86
CA LEU A 76 1.85 9.70 -2.06
C LEU A 76 0.52 9.02 -2.35
N GLN A 77 -0.12 8.48 -1.31
CA GLN A 77 -1.44 7.86 -1.37
C GLN A 77 -2.22 8.18 -0.10
N ARG A 78 -3.54 8.07 -0.18
CA ARG A 78 -4.37 8.01 1.04
C ARG A 78 -3.99 6.76 1.84
N VAL A 79 -3.88 6.91 3.15
CA VAL A 79 -3.63 5.77 4.05
C VAL A 79 -4.82 4.79 3.98
N PRO A 80 -4.60 3.50 3.71
CA PRO A 80 -5.67 2.51 3.62
C PRO A 80 -6.42 2.31 4.93
N ASP A 81 -7.73 2.07 4.86
CA ASP A 81 -8.61 1.95 6.03
C ASP A 81 -8.20 0.80 6.96
N SER A 82 -7.70 -0.31 6.39
CA SER A 82 -7.14 -1.43 7.18
C SER A 82 -5.94 -1.00 8.02
N THR A 83 -5.06 -0.18 7.47
CA THR A 83 -3.89 0.37 8.17
C THR A 83 -4.34 1.36 9.26
N VAL A 84 -5.28 2.25 8.94
CA VAL A 84 -5.87 3.19 9.91
C VAL A 84 -6.50 2.42 11.07
N SER A 85 -7.29 1.39 10.79
CA SER A 85 -7.99 0.63 11.83
C SER A 85 -7.06 -0.02 12.85
N ILE A 86 -5.83 -0.37 12.46
CA ILE A 86 -4.84 -1.01 13.33
C ILE A 86 -4.00 0.06 14.05
N PHE A 87 -3.49 1.05 13.33
CA PHE A 87 -2.45 1.95 13.84
C PHE A 87 -2.94 3.33 14.28
N GLN A 88 -4.22 3.66 14.08
CA GLN A 88 -4.78 4.89 14.61
C GLN A 88 -4.63 4.91 16.13
N VAL A 89 -4.09 6.01 16.66
CA VAL A 89 -3.87 6.18 18.10
C VAL A 89 -5.19 6.03 18.85
N GLY A 90 -5.21 5.14 19.84
CA GLY A 90 -6.40 4.85 20.62
C GLY A 90 -7.45 4.00 19.88
N SER A 91 -7.09 3.37 18.76
CA SER A 91 -7.99 2.43 18.10
C SER A 91 -8.35 1.27 19.02
N THR A 92 -9.65 1.06 19.20
CA THR A 92 -10.21 -0.10 19.89
C THR A 92 -10.91 -1.04 18.90
N LEU A 93 -10.61 -0.91 17.60
CA LEU A 93 -11.20 -1.75 16.57
C LEU A 93 -10.63 -3.18 16.65
N PRO A 94 -11.37 -4.19 16.15
CA PRO A 94 -10.98 -5.59 16.29
C PRO A 94 -9.56 -5.91 15.81
N ALA A 95 -9.13 -5.31 14.69
CA ALA A 95 -7.80 -5.51 14.13
C ALA A 95 -6.68 -4.91 15.00
N ALA A 96 -6.90 -3.72 15.59
CA ALA A 96 -5.96 -3.13 16.55
C ALA A 96 -5.84 -4.01 17.80
N LEU A 97 -6.96 -4.45 18.37
CA LEU A 97 -6.96 -5.33 19.55
C LEU A 97 -6.29 -6.68 19.26
N LEU A 98 -6.42 -7.23 18.05
CA LEU A 98 -5.71 -8.44 17.62
C LEU A 98 -4.19 -8.20 17.51
N TYR A 99 -3.79 -7.04 16.97
CA TYR A 99 -2.40 -6.64 16.88
C TYR A 99 -1.78 -6.49 18.28
N ASP A 100 -2.47 -5.81 19.21
CA ASP A 100 -2.05 -5.68 20.60
C ASP A 100 -2.03 -7.03 21.34
N ALA A 101 -2.97 -7.93 21.01
CA ALA A 101 -2.99 -9.27 21.58
C ALA A 101 -1.72 -10.06 21.22
N LEU A 102 -1.19 -9.89 20.01
CA LEU A 102 0.11 -10.47 19.63
C LEU A 102 1.25 -9.89 20.48
N GLU A 103 1.27 -8.58 20.70
CA GLU A 103 2.31 -7.94 21.53
C GLU A 103 2.24 -8.44 22.99
N HIS A 104 1.04 -8.56 23.54
CA HIS A 104 0.83 -9.16 24.86
C HIS A 104 1.22 -10.63 24.91
N PHE A 105 0.98 -11.39 23.84
CA PHE A 105 1.36 -12.79 23.72
C PHE A 105 2.88 -12.95 23.72
N ASP A 106 3.60 -12.13 22.94
CA ASP A 106 5.07 -12.11 22.88
C ASP A 106 5.69 -11.76 24.26
N ARG A 107 4.95 -11.04 25.11
CA ARG A 107 5.32 -10.73 26.51
C ARG A 107 4.83 -11.74 27.55
N CYS A 108 4.23 -12.85 27.12
CA CYS A 108 3.61 -13.86 27.98
C CYS A 108 2.57 -13.27 28.98
N SER A 109 1.83 -12.25 28.55
CA SER A 109 0.82 -11.57 29.37
C SER A 109 -0.58 -12.18 29.18
N SER A 110 -1.32 -12.34 30.27
CA SER A 110 -2.73 -12.79 30.24
C SER A 110 -3.64 -11.87 29.44
N LYS A 111 -3.25 -10.60 29.25
CA LYS A 111 -3.97 -9.61 28.45
C LYS A 111 -4.18 -10.04 26.99
N ALA A 112 -3.32 -10.93 26.48
CA ALA A 112 -3.49 -11.49 25.14
C ALA A 112 -4.83 -12.25 25.00
N ASP A 113 -5.19 -13.05 26.01
CA ASP A 113 -6.45 -13.80 26.04
C ASP A 113 -7.65 -12.87 26.30
N GLU A 114 -7.47 -11.84 27.14
CA GLU A 114 -8.50 -10.81 27.36
C GLU A 114 -8.87 -10.11 26.04
N ASN A 115 -7.88 -9.62 25.29
CA ASN A 115 -8.10 -8.98 24.00
C ASN A 115 -8.77 -9.93 22.99
N LEU A 116 -8.31 -11.18 22.90
CA LEU A 116 -8.93 -12.18 22.01
C LEU A 116 -10.40 -12.45 22.36
N ARG A 117 -10.74 -12.50 23.67
CA ARG A 117 -12.12 -12.68 24.10
C ARG A 117 -13.01 -11.49 23.70
N LEU A 118 -12.50 -10.27 23.78
CA LEU A 118 -13.24 -9.05 23.38
C LEU A 118 -13.63 -9.07 21.89
N ILE A 119 -12.78 -9.63 21.04
CA ILE A 119 -12.98 -9.64 19.58
C ILE A 119 -13.47 -10.97 19.04
N ARG A 120 -13.89 -11.92 19.88
CA ARG A 120 -14.20 -13.29 19.46
C ARG A 120 -15.22 -13.38 18.32
N SER A 121 -16.23 -12.51 18.32
CA SER A 121 -17.27 -12.46 17.27
C SER A 121 -16.78 -11.86 15.95
N SER A 122 -15.77 -10.99 15.98
CA SER A 122 -15.21 -10.27 14.83
C SER A 122 -13.77 -10.71 14.50
N LEU A 123 -13.30 -11.82 15.07
CA LEU A 123 -11.91 -12.25 14.94
C LEU A 123 -11.52 -12.56 13.49
N ALA A 124 -12.42 -13.16 12.71
CA ALA A 124 -12.17 -13.44 11.30
C ALA A 124 -11.98 -12.16 10.48
N GLU A 125 -12.76 -11.12 10.76
CA GLU A 125 -12.63 -9.78 10.15
C GLU A 125 -11.32 -9.10 10.59
N ALA A 126 -10.97 -9.20 11.88
CA ALA A 126 -9.70 -8.67 12.39
C ALA A 126 -8.49 -9.32 11.70
N VAL A 127 -8.53 -10.65 11.51
CA VAL A 127 -7.50 -11.39 10.77
C VAL A 127 -7.40 -10.90 9.33
N GLU A 128 -8.52 -10.79 8.61
CA GLU A 128 -8.52 -10.31 7.23
C GLU A 128 -7.97 -8.88 7.14
N THR A 129 -8.34 -8.02 8.09
CA THR A 129 -7.86 -6.64 8.17
C THR A 129 -6.34 -6.59 8.39
N CYS A 130 -5.77 -7.44 9.24
CA CYS A 130 -4.32 -7.55 9.40
C CYS A 130 -3.62 -8.05 8.11
N ILE A 131 -4.23 -8.99 7.39
CA ILE A 131 -3.71 -9.48 6.10
C ILE A 131 -3.72 -8.36 5.06
N ASP A 132 -4.84 -7.64 4.94
CA ASP A 132 -4.99 -6.53 4.00
C ASP A 132 -4.00 -5.40 4.30
N ALA A 133 -3.92 -4.96 5.57
CA ALA A 133 -2.96 -3.95 5.99
C ALA A 133 -1.51 -4.36 5.67
N ALA A 134 -1.15 -5.63 5.83
CA ALA A 134 0.18 -6.12 5.45
C ALA A 134 0.48 -5.91 3.96
N GLY A 135 -0.52 -6.04 3.09
CA GLY A 135 -0.41 -5.81 1.65
C GLY A 135 -0.07 -4.35 1.28
N HIS A 136 -0.48 -3.41 2.11
CA HIS A 136 -0.28 -1.98 1.89
C HIS A 136 1.05 -1.45 2.45
N GLU A 137 1.68 -2.17 3.36
CA GLU A 137 2.98 -1.79 3.93
C GLU A 137 4.13 -2.01 2.95
N PHE A 138 5.10 -1.09 2.98
CA PHE A 138 6.39 -1.23 2.29
C PHE A 138 7.51 -1.71 3.23
N ASP A 139 7.37 -1.47 4.54
CA ASP A 139 8.33 -1.94 5.54
C ASP A 139 8.16 -3.44 5.81
N VAL A 140 9.22 -4.21 5.53
CA VAL A 140 9.19 -5.68 5.65
C VAL A 140 8.99 -6.13 7.10
N SER A 141 9.44 -5.35 8.09
CA SER A 141 9.23 -5.69 9.50
C SER A 141 7.76 -5.56 9.87
N ARG A 142 7.08 -4.47 9.48
CA ARG A 142 5.65 -4.26 9.68
C ARG A 142 4.80 -5.29 8.97
N GLN A 143 5.10 -5.58 7.69
CA GLN A 143 4.45 -6.67 6.96
C GLN A 143 4.50 -7.99 7.73
N ARG A 144 5.69 -8.36 8.25
CA ARG A 144 5.86 -9.58 9.04
C ARG A 144 5.05 -9.54 10.33
N THR A 145 5.06 -8.44 11.06
CA THR A 145 4.30 -8.33 12.32
C THR A 145 2.79 -8.43 12.08
N LEU A 146 2.28 -7.78 11.03
CA LEU A 146 0.86 -7.87 10.64
C LEU A 146 0.47 -9.30 10.26
N LEU A 147 1.31 -9.99 9.46
CA LEU A 147 1.08 -11.40 9.13
C LEU A 147 1.23 -12.33 10.34
N ARG A 148 2.10 -12.02 11.31
CA ARG A 148 2.16 -12.75 12.59
C ARG A 148 0.87 -12.57 13.38
N ALA A 149 0.32 -11.36 13.44
CA ALA A 149 -0.94 -11.08 14.15
C ALA A 149 -2.11 -11.83 13.51
N ALA A 150 -2.20 -11.79 12.17
CA ALA A 150 -3.15 -12.59 11.41
C ALA A 150 -2.97 -14.10 11.68
N SER A 151 -1.74 -14.61 11.64
CA SER A 151 -1.46 -16.03 11.91
C SER A 151 -1.82 -16.43 13.34
N TYR A 152 -1.60 -15.54 14.32
CA TYR A 152 -1.98 -15.74 15.71
C TYR A 152 -3.49 -15.81 15.86
N GLY A 153 -4.24 -14.84 15.34
CA GLY A 153 -5.70 -14.84 15.36
C GLY A 153 -6.32 -16.06 14.66
N ARG A 154 -5.75 -16.49 13.53
CA ARG A 154 -6.19 -17.67 12.79
C ARG A 154 -6.16 -18.96 13.61
N ALA A 155 -5.26 -19.09 14.59
CA ALA A 155 -5.21 -20.25 15.46
C ALA A 155 -6.50 -20.43 16.30
N PHE A 156 -7.28 -19.36 16.46
CA PHE A 156 -8.53 -19.33 17.22
C PHE A 156 -9.78 -19.21 16.32
N CYS A 157 -9.60 -19.17 14.99
CA CYS A 157 -10.69 -19.20 14.02
C CYS A 157 -10.92 -20.63 13.50
N SER A 158 -12.13 -21.15 13.69
CA SER A 158 -12.51 -22.46 13.14
C SER A 158 -12.82 -22.43 11.63
N GLN A 159 -13.11 -21.27 11.04
CA GLN A 159 -13.59 -21.14 9.65
C GLN A 159 -12.94 -19.99 8.87
N PHE A 160 -11.60 -19.87 8.88
CA PHE A 160 -10.90 -18.86 8.08
C PHE A 160 -10.35 -19.45 6.76
N PRO A 161 -10.62 -18.83 5.58
CA PRO A 161 -10.09 -19.30 4.29
C PRO A 161 -8.56 -19.37 4.32
N ARG A 162 -8.00 -20.55 4.05
CA ARG A 162 -6.53 -20.73 4.07
C ARG A 162 -5.82 -20.02 2.91
N ASP A 163 -6.57 -19.67 1.86
CA ASP A 163 -6.00 -19.19 0.61
C ASP A 163 -5.58 -17.72 0.69
N HIS A 164 -6.35 -16.87 1.38
CA HIS A 164 -6.08 -15.43 1.46
C HIS A 164 -4.74 -15.12 2.11
N PHE A 165 -4.45 -15.75 3.25
CA PHE A 165 -3.18 -15.57 3.96
C PHE A 165 -1.99 -16.01 3.11
N GLN A 166 -2.10 -17.16 2.44
CA GLN A 166 -1.04 -17.69 1.59
C GLN A 166 -0.82 -16.81 0.35
N GLU A 167 -1.91 -16.34 -0.25
CA GLU A 167 -1.86 -15.47 -1.42
C GLU A 167 -1.20 -14.14 -1.08
N MET A 168 -1.58 -13.51 0.03
CA MET A 168 -0.91 -12.28 0.48
C MET A 168 0.59 -12.50 0.72
N CYS A 169 0.99 -13.61 1.34
CA CYS A 169 2.40 -13.95 1.51
C CYS A 169 3.13 -14.11 0.16
N LYS A 170 2.50 -14.70 -0.85
CA LYS A 170 3.07 -14.83 -2.20
C LYS A 170 3.23 -13.47 -2.86
N ILE A 171 2.19 -12.64 -2.82
CA ILE A 171 2.19 -11.28 -3.39
C ILE A 171 3.30 -10.44 -2.73
N LEU A 172 3.39 -10.43 -1.40
CA LEU A 172 4.39 -9.66 -0.68
C LEU A 172 5.82 -10.11 -0.98
N ARG A 173 6.06 -11.42 -1.19
CA ARG A 173 7.37 -11.91 -1.62
C ARG A 173 7.78 -11.35 -2.97
N VAL A 174 6.86 -11.34 -3.94
CA VAL A 174 7.10 -10.77 -5.27
C VAL A 174 7.32 -9.26 -5.17
N LEU A 175 6.43 -8.55 -4.47
CA LEU A 175 6.53 -7.10 -4.28
C LEU A 175 7.85 -6.71 -3.62
N ASN A 176 8.25 -7.38 -2.54
CA ASN A 176 9.51 -7.08 -1.85
C ASN A 176 10.74 -7.37 -2.72
N ALA A 177 10.69 -8.39 -3.57
CA ALA A 177 11.78 -8.68 -4.51
C ALA A 177 11.96 -7.55 -5.53
N VAL A 178 10.86 -7.04 -6.10
CA VAL A 178 10.93 -5.98 -7.13
C VAL A 178 11.09 -4.57 -6.55
N ARG A 179 10.65 -4.34 -5.31
CA ARG A 179 10.89 -3.12 -4.53
C ARG A 179 12.34 -2.98 -4.05
N ASN A 180 13.14 -4.04 -4.09
CA ASN A 180 14.56 -3.96 -3.75
C ASN A 180 15.22 -2.88 -4.62
N HIS A 181 16.06 -2.03 -4.01
CA HIS A 181 16.72 -0.91 -4.68
C HIS A 181 17.61 -1.34 -5.86
N GLU A 182 18.13 -2.56 -5.86
CA GLU A 182 18.88 -3.13 -6.99
C GLU A 182 17.98 -3.42 -8.21
N ILE A 183 16.67 -3.60 -8.01
CA ILE A 183 15.68 -3.84 -9.07
C ILE A 183 14.92 -2.55 -9.40
N GLY A 184 14.58 -1.73 -8.40
CA GLY A 184 14.06 -0.38 -8.61
C GLY A 184 12.65 -0.31 -9.17
N ILE A 185 11.78 -1.30 -8.91
CA ILE A 185 10.37 -1.30 -9.34
C ILE A 185 9.47 -1.24 -8.09
N PRO A 186 9.24 -0.05 -7.49
CA PRO A 186 8.51 0.06 -6.25
C PRO A 186 7.00 0.09 -6.51
N LEU A 187 6.42 -1.10 -6.74
CA LEU A 187 4.99 -1.27 -6.97
C LEU A 187 4.20 -1.31 -5.67
N SER A 188 3.00 -0.74 -5.66
CA SER A 188 1.98 -1.05 -4.66
C SER A 188 1.31 -2.40 -4.96
N ILE A 189 0.54 -2.92 -3.99
CA ILE A 189 -0.28 -4.13 -4.21
C ILE A 189 -1.35 -3.90 -5.29
N GLN A 190 -1.95 -2.71 -5.35
CA GLN A 190 -3.01 -2.40 -6.32
C GLN A 190 -2.43 -2.29 -7.73
N GLN A 191 -1.28 -1.63 -7.87
CA GLN A 191 -0.54 -1.57 -9.12
C GLN A 191 -0.14 -2.96 -9.60
N TYR A 192 0.35 -3.83 -8.71
CA TYR A 192 0.68 -5.21 -9.06
C TYR A 192 -0.54 -6.01 -9.54
N LYS A 193 -1.67 -5.88 -8.84
CA LYS A 193 -2.93 -6.54 -9.21
C LYS A 193 -3.43 -6.11 -10.60
N LEU A 194 -3.33 -4.82 -10.92
CA LEU A 194 -3.72 -4.29 -12.25
C LEU A 194 -2.70 -4.64 -13.34
N LEU A 195 -1.41 -4.54 -13.03
CA LEU A 195 -0.32 -4.86 -13.95
C LEU A 195 -0.32 -6.34 -14.33
N THR A 196 -0.61 -7.21 -13.36
CA THR A 196 -0.49 -8.68 -13.41
C THR A 196 0.96 -9.18 -13.42
N ALA A 197 1.15 -10.43 -12.95
CA ALA A 197 2.46 -11.05 -12.88
C ALA A 197 3.15 -11.24 -14.26
N PRO A 198 2.46 -11.66 -15.34
CA PRO A 198 3.10 -11.79 -16.66
C PRO A 198 3.68 -10.47 -17.18
N VAL A 199 2.97 -9.36 -17.01
CA VAL A 199 3.46 -8.06 -17.49
C VAL A 199 4.61 -7.57 -16.62
N LEU A 200 4.58 -7.80 -15.31
CA LEU A 200 5.73 -7.53 -14.43
C LEU A 200 6.98 -8.28 -14.91
N ILE A 201 6.83 -9.56 -15.27
CA ILE A 201 7.94 -10.38 -15.76
C ILE A 201 8.47 -9.82 -17.08
N GLY A 202 7.59 -9.44 -18.01
CA GLY A 202 8.00 -8.76 -19.26
C GLY A 202 8.80 -7.49 -19.00
N ARG A 203 8.37 -6.65 -18.04
CA ARG A 203 9.10 -5.44 -17.63
C ARG A 203 10.48 -5.77 -17.04
N LEU A 204 10.58 -6.80 -16.21
CA LEU A 204 11.86 -7.25 -15.66
C LEU A 204 12.82 -7.74 -16.75
N ILE A 205 12.31 -8.46 -17.76
CA ILE A 205 13.11 -8.92 -18.90
C ILE A 205 13.61 -7.72 -19.72
N ASN A 206 12.74 -6.76 -20.02
CA ASN A 206 13.10 -5.54 -20.76
C ASN A 206 14.11 -4.66 -20.00
N ALA A 207 14.10 -4.73 -18.66
CA ALA A 207 15.07 -4.08 -17.79
C ALA A 207 16.35 -4.93 -17.54
N ASN A 208 16.55 -6.04 -18.27
CA ASN A 208 17.68 -6.97 -18.13
C ASN A 208 17.77 -7.71 -16.78
N HIS A 209 16.70 -7.73 -15.97
CA HIS A 209 16.61 -8.48 -14.71
C HIS A 209 16.16 -9.94 -14.92
N HIS A 210 16.80 -10.65 -15.87
CA HIS A 210 16.38 -11.98 -16.32
C HIS A 210 16.33 -13.04 -15.21
N LEU A 211 17.30 -13.03 -14.27
CA LEU A 211 17.34 -13.99 -13.17
C LEU A 211 16.14 -13.82 -12.22
N VAL A 212 15.78 -12.57 -11.91
CA VAL A 212 14.64 -12.27 -11.03
C VAL A 212 13.33 -12.61 -11.73
N ALA A 213 13.20 -12.28 -13.01
CA ALA A 213 12.08 -12.66 -13.87
C ALA A 213 11.85 -14.19 -13.85
N LEU A 214 12.89 -14.98 -14.09
CA LEU A 214 12.81 -16.45 -14.06
C LEU A 214 12.37 -16.97 -12.69
N ARG A 215 13.00 -16.52 -11.61
CA ARG A 215 12.68 -16.95 -10.24
C ARG A 215 11.23 -16.62 -9.86
N ILE A 216 10.73 -15.44 -10.22
CA ILE A 216 9.34 -15.05 -9.96
C ILE A 216 8.39 -15.93 -10.78
N SER A 217 8.70 -16.19 -12.04
CA SER A 217 7.88 -17.06 -12.90
C SER A 217 7.75 -18.48 -12.34
N GLU A 218 8.88 -19.07 -11.92
CA GLU A 218 8.91 -20.39 -11.28
C GLU A 218 8.14 -20.39 -9.96
N TYR A 219 8.36 -19.36 -9.12
CA TYR A 219 7.68 -19.22 -7.83
C TYR A 219 6.15 -19.15 -7.97
N LEU A 220 5.67 -18.44 -8.99
CA LEU A 220 4.25 -18.29 -9.29
C LEU A 220 3.67 -19.42 -10.14
N ASN A 221 4.48 -20.40 -10.55
CA ASN A 221 4.09 -21.50 -11.44
C ASN A 221 3.43 -21.02 -12.74
N LEU A 222 3.95 -19.93 -13.32
CA LEU A 222 3.40 -19.40 -14.57
C LEU A 222 3.84 -20.28 -15.74
N ASN A 223 2.88 -20.58 -16.62
CA ASN A 223 3.18 -21.36 -17.83
C ASN A 223 4.04 -20.52 -18.78
N PRO A 224 5.19 -21.02 -19.25
CA PRO A 224 6.11 -20.26 -20.12
C PRO A 224 5.45 -19.76 -21.41
N VAL A 225 4.37 -20.37 -21.89
CA VAL A 225 3.64 -19.93 -23.09
C VAL A 225 3.05 -18.52 -22.92
N VAL A 226 2.63 -18.13 -21.72
CA VAL A 226 2.06 -16.81 -21.43
C VAL A 226 3.13 -15.71 -21.48
N LEU A 227 4.39 -16.06 -21.21
CA LEU A 227 5.51 -15.12 -21.24
C LEU A 227 5.82 -14.65 -22.67
N PHE A 228 5.67 -15.53 -23.67
CA PHE A 228 5.98 -15.19 -25.06
C PHE A 228 4.95 -14.26 -25.72
N ILE A 229 3.69 -14.29 -25.29
CA ILE A 229 2.60 -13.48 -25.89
C ILE A 229 2.71 -12.00 -25.49
N HIS A 230 3.20 -11.72 -24.27
CA HIS A 230 3.38 -10.36 -23.76
C HIS A 230 4.72 -9.72 -24.17
N MET A 231 5.62 -10.46 -24.81
CA MET A 231 6.91 -9.96 -25.33
C MET A 231 6.80 -9.36 -26.75
N THR A 232 5.61 -9.34 -27.34
CA THR A 232 5.35 -8.89 -28.73
C THR A 232 4.61 -7.56 -28.86
N PHE A 233 4.58 -6.70 -27.84
CA PHE A 233 4.02 -5.34 -27.94
C PHE A 233 4.98 -4.28 -27.40
#